data_AF-A0A2V7RCP1-F1
#
_entry.id   AF-A0A2V7RCP1-F1
#
_cell.length_a   1.000
_cell.length_b   1.000
_cell.length_c   1.000
_cell.angle_alpha   90.00
_cell.angle_beta   90.00
_cell.angle_gamma   90.00
#
_symmetry.space_group_name_H-M   'P 1'
#
loop_
_entity.id
_entity.type
_entity.pdbx_description
1 polymer ?
#
loop_
_entity_poly.entity_id
_entity_poly.type
_entity_poly.pdbx_seq_one_letter_code
_entity_poly.pdbx_strand_id
1 'polypeptide(L)'
;MKHRTAERIVTWALVATAACSGDHATGPSAPTCSSALASQVTLAIGAYASIDPASDGGCVAFPANASVDSAEYLLVAQSAAGTFGRSSPFQLRAATVTAAAMPPAPRGDAPSSPRATATRFDGMLRALGRAHASGAASGRRTAPAAAPRALVASAPPVVGSLRTFAVCAALDCTKFKRVGARARVVGAHVAIYIDTLAPAGGLDSAHLDTLRQVFDTLLYPLDTATFGSVSDLDANGVVIALMTPVVNALVTKTACGSSGFIAGFFFPGDLDLSASPDSSNHGEVFYSIVADPTATLSCAHTSGEVDSIAPGTFVHELQHMINYAQHVVLRAGSPEDGWLDEGLSKYAEEIAGRKYLALTPPDNGTFSLYAFNNVDDAYKYLGATGASPLLIEFDQGTLAEVGASWLFTRY
;
A
#
# COMPACT_ATOMS: atom_id res chain seq x y z
N MET A 1 -7.30 77.77 7.57
CA MET A 1 -6.34 76.64 7.59
C MET A 1 -7.15 75.35 7.51
N LYS A 2 -7.62 74.93 6.33
CA LYS A 2 -7.09 73.83 5.51
C LYS A 2 -6.36 72.72 6.30
N HIS A 3 -7.07 71.65 6.62
CA HIS A 3 -6.50 70.29 6.59
C HIS A 3 -7.46 69.39 5.80
N ARG A 4 -6.92 68.83 4.72
CA ARG A 4 -7.58 67.92 3.78
C ARG A 4 -7.55 66.50 4.35
N THR A 5 -8.70 65.87 4.40
CA THR A 5 -8.90 64.42 4.46
C THR A 5 -8.30 63.76 3.21
N ALA A 6 -7.50 62.72 3.41
CA ALA A 6 -7.05 61.83 2.33
C ALA A 6 -7.34 60.39 2.76
N GLU A 7 -8.49 59.89 2.34
CA GLU A 7 -8.81 58.46 2.35
C GLU A 7 -7.95 57.76 1.28
N ARG A 8 -7.14 56.79 1.69
CA ARG A 8 -6.48 55.87 0.76
C ARG A 8 -7.43 54.71 0.49
N ILE A 9 -8.09 54.76 -0.66
CA ILE A 9 -8.81 53.63 -1.26
C ILE A 9 -7.74 52.61 -1.69
N VAL A 10 -7.70 51.46 -1.03
CA VAL A 10 -6.94 50.28 -1.48
C VAL A 10 -7.86 49.49 -2.40
N THR A 11 -7.61 49.60 -3.70
CA THR A 11 -8.32 48.84 -4.73
C THR A 11 -7.80 47.40 -4.73
N TRP A 12 -8.59 46.47 -4.19
CA TRP A 12 -8.41 45.04 -4.44
C TRP A 12 -8.86 44.74 -5.87
N ALA A 13 -7.90 44.46 -6.76
CA ALA A 13 -8.20 43.94 -8.09
C ALA A 13 -8.41 42.43 -8.00
N LEU A 14 -9.67 42.03 -7.83
CA LEU A 14 -10.18 40.72 -8.21
C LEU A 14 -10.10 40.60 -9.74
N VAL A 15 -9.21 39.75 -10.26
CA VAL A 15 -9.34 39.22 -11.62
C VAL A 15 -9.54 37.72 -11.50
N ALA A 16 -10.81 37.35 -11.41
CA ALA A 16 -11.27 36.01 -11.77
C ALA A 16 -11.54 36.02 -13.28
N THR A 17 -10.72 35.32 -14.05
CA THR A 17 -11.10 34.87 -15.39
C THR A 17 -10.95 33.36 -15.43
N ALA A 18 -12.09 32.68 -15.37
CA ALA A 18 -12.22 31.31 -15.80
C ALA A 18 -11.90 31.23 -17.29
N ALA A 19 -10.98 30.33 -17.67
CA ALA A 19 -10.81 29.88 -19.04
C ALA A 19 -10.59 28.37 -19.02
N CYS A 20 -11.67 27.63 -19.28
CA CYS A 20 -11.60 26.25 -19.72
C CYS A 20 -11.61 26.26 -21.25
N SER A 21 -10.50 25.89 -21.88
CA SER A 21 -10.45 25.20 -23.18
C SER A 21 -8.99 24.94 -23.53
N GLY A 22 -8.69 23.70 -23.95
CA GLY A 22 -7.33 23.18 -24.10
C GLY A 22 -6.45 23.94 -25.10
N ASP A 23 -5.17 24.04 -24.73
CA ASP A 23 -4.02 23.68 -25.55
C ASP A 23 -2.77 23.71 -24.64
N HIS A 24 -2.16 22.54 -24.45
CA HIS A 24 -0.99 22.36 -23.59
C HIS A 24 0.28 22.80 -24.32
N ALA A 25 0.85 23.97 -24.03
CA ALA A 25 2.22 24.28 -24.50
C ALA A 25 3.05 25.28 -23.69
N THR A 26 2.49 26.14 -22.84
CA THR A 26 3.30 27.10 -22.07
C THR A 26 2.90 27.07 -20.59
N GLY A 27 3.83 26.60 -19.75
CA GLY A 27 3.68 26.69 -18.30
C GLY A 27 3.59 28.15 -17.82
N PRO A 28 3.33 28.38 -16.52
CA PRO A 28 3.23 29.73 -15.99
C PRO A 28 4.49 30.55 -16.31
N SER A 29 4.33 31.84 -16.61
CA SER A 29 5.46 32.72 -16.83
C SER A 29 6.29 32.82 -15.55
N ALA A 30 7.50 32.27 -15.57
CA ALA A 30 8.41 32.37 -14.44
C ALA A 30 8.82 33.84 -14.22
N PRO A 31 8.74 34.38 -12.98
CA PRO A 31 9.20 35.73 -12.67
C PRO A 31 10.70 35.85 -12.94
N THR A 32 11.18 37.09 -13.09
CA THR A 32 12.60 37.35 -13.31
C THR A 32 13.41 36.89 -12.09
N CYS A 33 14.33 35.96 -12.27
CA CYS A 33 15.23 35.49 -11.22
C CYS A 33 16.66 35.95 -11.50
N SER A 34 17.30 36.57 -10.49
CA SER A 34 18.69 37.00 -10.55
C SER A 34 19.38 36.70 -9.21
N SER A 35 20.71 36.64 -9.18
CA SER A 35 21.47 36.42 -7.95
C SER A 35 21.17 37.46 -6.86
N ALA A 36 20.76 38.67 -7.24
CA ALA A 36 20.38 39.74 -6.31
C ALA A 36 18.99 39.56 -5.69
N LEU A 37 18.11 38.78 -6.34
CA LEU A 37 16.74 38.51 -5.90
C LEU A 37 16.59 37.12 -5.28
N ALA A 38 17.58 36.25 -5.49
CA ALA A 38 17.50 34.84 -5.12
C ALA A 38 17.75 34.61 -3.64
N SER A 39 16.90 33.79 -3.03
CA SER A 39 17.14 33.20 -1.71
C SER A 39 18.36 32.29 -1.77
N GLN A 40 19.33 32.48 -0.87
CA GLN A 40 20.54 31.67 -0.82
C GLN A 40 20.25 30.33 -0.14
N VAL A 41 20.51 29.23 -0.85
CA VAL A 41 20.32 27.86 -0.35
C VAL A 41 21.67 27.21 -0.16
N THR A 42 22.07 27.02 1.10
CA THR A 42 23.31 26.31 1.46
C THR A 42 22.95 24.95 2.05
N LEU A 43 23.42 23.88 1.44
CA LEU A 43 23.15 22.50 1.85
C LEU A 43 24.46 21.77 2.14
N ALA A 44 24.49 21.01 3.23
CA ALA A 44 25.50 19.98 3.43
C ALA A 44 25.21 18.78 2.49
N ILE A 45 26.20 17.89 2.31
CA ILE A 45 25.99 16.65 1.54
C ILE A 45 24.84 15.86 2.17
N GLY A 46 23.83 15.54 1.36
CA GLY A 46 22.62 14.82 1.79
C GLY A 46 21.57 15.67 2.51
N ALA A 47 21.82 16.96 2.73
CA ALA A 47 20.81 17.87 3.26
C ALA A 47 19.80 18.28 2.18
N TYR A 48 18.57 18.58 2.59
CA TYR A 48 17.53 19.09 1.71
C TYR A 48 16.92 20.39 2.26
N ALA A 49 16.35 21.19 1.38
CA ALA A 49 15.51 22.33 1.72
C ALA A 49 14.23 22.29 0.86
N SER A 50 13.08 22.52 1.47
CA SER A 50 11.82 22.71 0.75
C SER A 50 11.60 24.19 0.50
N ILE A 51 11.25 24.55 -0.74
CA ILE A 51 11.03 25.93 -1.18
C ILE A 51 9.57 26.01 -1.59
N ASP A 52 8.80 26.89 -0.95
CA ASP A 52 7.45 27.22 -1.38
C ASP A 52 7.51 28.44 -2.33
N PRO A 53 7.31 28.25 -3.64
CA PRO A 53 7.40 29.36 -4.60
C PRO A 53 6.36 30.45 -4.37
N ALA A 54 5.26 30.17 -3.63
CA ALA A 54 4.29 31.18 -3.25
C ALA A 54 4.85 32.16 -2.20
N SER A 55 5.85 31.74 -1.43
CA SER A 55 6.44 32.53 -0.35
C SER A 55 7.59 33.44 -0.80
N ASP A 56 8.41 33.00 -1.77
CA ASP A 56 9.64 33.68 -2.19
C ASP A 56 9.77 33.91 -3.71
N GLY A 57 8.69 33.62 -4.46
CA GLY A 57 8.67 33.72 -5.92
C GLY A 57 9.44 32.61 -6.63
N GLY A 58 9.93 31.60 -5.90
CA GLY A 58 10.64 30.42 -6.45
C GLY A 58 12.02 30.73 -7.01
N CYS A 59 12.62 31.86 -6.64
CA CYS A 59 13.95 32.26 -7.11
C CYS A 59 15.01 31.90 -6.07
N VAL A 60 15.82 30.88 -6.37
CA VAL A 60 16.87 30.38 -5.47
C VAL A 60 18.24 30.36 -6.14
N ALA A 61 19.28 30.54 -5.33
CA ALA A 61 20.67 30.47 -5.75
C ALA A 61 21.44 29.53 -4.83
N PHE A 62 22.23 28.66 -5.44
CA PHE A 62 23.20 27.83 -4.74
C PHE A 62 24.54 28.58 -4.70
N PRO A 63 25.27 28.52 -3.56
CA PRO A 63 26.56 29.18 -3.45
C PRO A 63 27.54 28.60 -4.46
N ALA A 64 28.49 29.43 -4.88
CA ALA A 64 29.61 28.95 -5.69
C ALA A 64 30.34 27.85 -4.91
N ASN A 65 30.59 26.72 -5.59
CA ASN A 65 31.34 25.64 -5.00
C ASN A 65 32.80 26.07 -4.79
N ALA A 66 33.21 26.18 -3.53
CA ALA A 66 34.56 26.53 -3.14
C ALA A 66 35.51 25.32 -3.08
N SER A 67 34.99 24.10 -3.28
CA SER A 67 35.77 22.86 -3.34
C SER A 67 36.43 22.66 -4.71
N VAL A 68 37.47 21.84 -4.74
CA VAL A 68 38.10 21.34 -5.97
C VAL A 68 37.27 20.25 -6.65
N ASP A 69 36.39 19.58 -5.90
CA ASP A 69 35.46 18.58 -6.42
C ASP A 69 34.21 19.24 -7.03
N SER A 70 33.44 18.53 -7.85
CA SER A 70 32.15 19.01 -8.35
C SER A 70 31.04 18.95 -7.29
N ALA A 71 30.09 19.89 -7.34
CA ALA A 71 28.86 19.85 -6.55
C ALA A 71 27.67 19.54 -7.46
N GLU A 72 26.79 18.66 -7.01
CA GLU A 72 25.54 18.28 -7.69
C GLU A 72 24.35 18.55 -6.77
N TYR A 73 23.29 19.11 -7.34
CA TYR A 73 22.03 19.38 -6.64
C TYR A 73 20.89 18.71 -7.37
N LEU A 74 20.06 17.96 -6.64
CA LEU A 74 18.80 17.41 -7.15
C LEU A 74 17.67 18.40 -6.86
N LEU A 75 17.03 18.91 -7.91
CA LEU A 75 15.83 19.75 -7.79
C LEU A 75 14.61 18.91 -8.11
N VAL A 76 13.71 18.74 -7.13
CA VAL A 76 12.46 18.01 -7.29
C VAL A 76 11.31 19.01 -7.22
N ALA A 77 10.60 19.19 -8.32
CA ALA A 77 9.34 19.94 -8.32
C ALA A 77 8.21 19.03 -7.84
N GLN A 78 7.53 19.42 -6.77
CA GLN A 78 6.45 18.65 -6.17
C GLN A 78 5.17 19.49 -6.09
N SER A 79 4.03 18.87 -6.37
CA SER A 79 2.72 19.45 -6.08
C SER A 79 2.38 19.20 -4.61
N ALA A 80 2.09 20.27 -3.86
CA ALA A 80 1.54 20.18 -2.50
C ALA A 80 -0.02 20.17 -2.49
N ALA A 81 -0.66 19.94 -3.65
CA ALA A 81 -2.11 19.88 -3.72
C ALA A 81 -2.62 18.68 -2.91
N GLY A 82 -3.40 18.95 -1.85
CA GLY A 82 -4.01 17.92 -1.01
C GLY A 82 -5.19 17.18 -1.66
N THR A 83 -5.31 17.22 -2.98
CA THR A 83 -6.40 16.56 -3.72
C THR A 83 -5.80 15.78 -4.87
N PHE A 84 -6.10 14.48 -4.92
CA PHE A 84 -5.68 13.60 -5.99
C PHE A 84 -6.04 14.14 -7.37
N GLY A 85 -5.22 13.83 -8.38
CA GLY A 85 -5.48 14.19 -9.78
C GLY A 85 -5.31 15.67 -10.09
N ARG A 86 -5.03 16.52 -9.10
CA ARG A 86 -4.67 17.92 -9.31
C ARG A 86 -3.23 18.01 -9.80
N SER A 87 -3.10 18.27 -11.10
CA SER A 87 -1.83 18.64 -11.72
C SER A 87 -1.81 20.13 -12.04
N SER A 88 -0.61 20.69 -12.12
CA SER A 88 -0.40 22.04 -12.64
C SER A 88 0.90 22.05 -13.42
N PRO A 89 0.96 22.75 -14.57
CA PRO A 89 2.22 22.93 -15.26
C PRO A 89 3.15 23.77 -14.37
N PHE A 90 4.43 23.41 -14.35
CA PHE A 90 5.47 24.19 -13.70
C PHE A 90 6.61 24.43 -14.69
N GLN A 91 7.47 25.39 -14.37
CA GLN A 91 8.68 25.63 -15.15
C GLN A 91 9.87 25.79 -14.21
N LEU A 92 10.92 25.02 -14.45
CA LEU A 92 12.24 25.22 -13.84
C LEU A 92 13.13 25.91 -14.87
N ARG A 93 13.79 27.01 -14.47
CA ARG A 93 14.76 27.74 -15.30
C ARG A 93 16.04 27.92 -14.51
N ALA A 94 17.17 27.68 -15.16
CA ALA A 94 18.48 28.05 -14.62
C ALA A 94 18.90 29.42 -15.21
N ALA A 95 19.32 30.34 -14.35
CA ALA A 95 19.71 31.70 -14.76
C ALA A 95 21.19 31.79 -15.20
N THR A 96 22.08 30.97 -14.63
CA THR A 96 23.54 31.14 -14.73
C THR A 96 24.29 29.87 -15.18
N VAL A 97 23.71 28.68 -15.04
CA VAL A 97 24.33 27.41 -15.41
C VAL A 97 23.44 26.73 -16.44
N THR A 98 24.01 26.16 -17.50
CA THR A 98 23.29 25.16 -18.29
C THR A 98 23.10 23.95 -17.41
N ALA A 99 21.92 23.82 -16.77
CA ALA A 99 21.51 22.56 -16.20
C ALA A 99 21.68 21.49 -17.29
N ALA A 100 22.38 20.39 -17.00
CA ALA A 100 22.25 19.22 -17.83
C ALA A 100 20.76 18.89 -17.80
N ALA A 101 20.05 19.15 -18.91
CA ALA A 101 18.65 18.81 -19.00
C ALA A 101 18.60 17.29 -18.83
N MET A 102 18.16 16.81 -17.67
CA MET A 102 17.64 15.46 -17.62
C MET A 102 16.50 15.47 -18.63
N PRO A 103 16.58 14.67 -19.70
CA PRO A 103 15.46 14.57 -20.62
C PRO A 103 14.24 14.23 -19.77
N PRO A 104 13.08 14.88 -19.99
CA PRO A 104 11.87 14.46 -19.31
C PRO A 104 11.78 12.95 -19.49
N ALA A 105 11.66 12.21 -18.38
CA ALA A 105 11.46 10.78 -18.46
C ALA A 105 10.31 10.57 -19.45
N PRO A 106 10.54 9.82 -20.55
CA PRO A 106 9.51 9.65 -21.54
C PRO A 106 8.25 9.19 -20.83
N ARG A 107 7.11 9.83 -21.13
CA ARG A 107 5.79 9.25 -20.85
C ARG A 107 5.65 8.02 -21.74
N GLY A 108 6.44 6.98 -21.45
CA GLY A 108 6.20 5.66 -22.00
C GLY A 108 4.96 5.14 -21.32
N ASP A 109 4.02 4.63 -22.11
CA ASP A 109 3.02 3.72 -21.55
C ASP A 109 3.79 2.65 -20.77
N ALA A 110 3.63 2.62 -19.45
CA ALA A 110 4.26 1.60 -18.64
C ALA A 110 3.82 0.25 -19.22
N PRO A 111 4.76 -0.65 -19.59
CA PRO A 111 4.38 -1.96 -20.08
C PRO A 111 3.47 -2.65 -19.06
N SER A 112 2.54 -3.48 -19.54
CA SER A 112 1.65 -4.24 -18.67
C SER A 112 2.48 -4.99 -17.63
N SER A 113 2.37 -4.60 -16.37
CA SER A 113 3.15 -5.20 -15.31
C SER A 113 2.58 -6.57 -14.94
N PRO A 114 3.43 -7.58 -14.66
CA PRO A 114 3.00 -8.87 -14.13
C PRO A 114 2.44 -8.78 -12.69
N ARG A 115 2.24 -7.57 -12.13
CA ARG A 115 1.59 -7.34 -10.83
C ARG A 115 0.37 -6.42 -10.91
N ALA A 116 -0.02 -5.99 -12.11
CA ALA A 116 -1.11 -5.03 -12.28
C ALA A 116 -2.47 -5.55 -11.79
N THR A 117 -2.73 -6.85 -11.88
CA THR A 117 -4.00 -7.44 -11.40
C THR A 117 -4.09 -7.42 -9.89
N ALA A 118 -3.00 -7.81 -9.20
CA ALA A 118 -2.92 -7.77 -7.75
C ALA A 118 -3.17 -6.35 -7.22
N THR A 119 -2.43 -5.36 -7.73
CA THR A 119 -2.57 -3.97 -7.26
C THR A 119 -4.00 -3.41 -7.41
N ARG A 120 -4.70 -3.76 -8.51
CA ARG A 120 -6.11 -3.37 -8.69
C ARG A 120 -7.05 -4.08 -7.72
N PHE A 121 -6.78 -5.34 -7.43
CA PHE A 121 -7.55 -6.14 -6.49
C PHE A 121 -7.36 -5.66 -5.05
N ASP A 122 -6.12 -5.36 -4.64
CA ASP A 122 -5.79 -4.83 -3.31
C ASP A 122 -6.49 -3.48 -3.08
N GLY A 123 -6.46 -2.63 -4.11
CA GLY A 123 -7.26 -1.42 -4.14
C GLY A 123 -8.75 -1.70 -3.94
N MET A 124 -9.35 -2.53 -4.79
CA MET A 124 -10.77 -2.89 -4.67
C MET A 124 -11.14 -3.35 -3.25
N LEU A 125 -10.31 -4.16 -2.57
CA LEU A 125 -10.54 -4.62 -1.20
C LEU A 125 -10.57 -3.48 -0.17
N ARG A 126 -9.63 -2.53 -0.26
CA ARG A 126 -9.64 -1.34 0.60
C ARG A 126 -10.86 -0.45 0.33
N ALA A 127 -11.33 -0.40 -0.91
CA ALA A 127 -12.51 0.38 -1.28
C ALA A 127 -13.78 -0.24 -0.69
N LEU A 128 -13.87 -1.58 -0.71
CA LEU A 128 -14.90 -2.32 0.01
C LEU A 128 -14.83 -2.06 1.53
N GLY A 129 -13.62 -2.05 2.11
CA GLY A 129 -13.41 -1.72 3.52
C GLY A 129 -13.99 -0.36 3.92
N ARG A 130 -13.76 0.68 3.09
CA ARG A 130 -14.37 2.02 3.27
C ARG A 130 -15.90 2.01 3.15
N ALA A 131 -16.43 1.30 2.15
CA ALA A 131 -17.88 1.19 1.96
C ALA A 131 -18.55 0.50 3.15
N HIS A 132 -17.95 -0.59 3.66
CA HIS A 132 -18.43 -1.33 4.82
C HIS A 132 -18.44 -0.46 6.09
N ALA A 133 -17.32 0.22 6.39
CA ALA A 133 -17.24 1.10 7.56
C ALA A 133 -18.27 2.23 7.52
N SER A 134 -18.49 2.83 6.34
CA SER A 134 -19.50 3.87 6.13
C SER A 134 -20.93 3.35 6.35
N GLY A 135 -21.22 2.14 5.87
CA GLY A 135 -22.50 1.45 6.08
C GLY A 135 -22.76 1.14 7.56
N ALA A 136 -21.76 0.59 8.25
CA ALA A 136 -21.83 0.29 9.69
C ALA A 136 -22.06 1.57 10.53
N ALA A 137 -21.37 2.66 10.22
CA ALA A 137 -21.57 3.95 10.88
C ALA A 137 -22.96 4.56 10.63
N SER A 138 -23.59 4.26 9.49
CA SER A 138 -24.98 4.65 9.20
C SER A 138 -25.98 3.81 10.01
N GLY A 139 -25.80 2.48 10.03
CA GLY A 139 -26.66 1.56 10.78
C GLY A 139 -26.60 1.79 12.30
N ARG A 140 -25.43 2.14 12.84
CA ARG A 140 -25.26 2.45 14.27
C ARG A 140 -25.95 3.75 14.70
N ARG A 141 -26.19 4.69 13.78
CA ARG A 141 -26.97 5.91 14.04
C ARG A 141 -28.47 5.67 14.08
N THR A 142 -28.95 4.58 13.49
CA THR A 142 -30.38 4.28 13.38
C THR A 142 -30.85 3.14 14.29
N ALA A 143 -29.93 2.32 14.81
CA ALA A 143 -30.25 1.20 15.68
C ALA A 143 -30.31 1.58 17.18
N PRO A 144 -31.32 1.13 17.95
CA PRO A 144 -31.28 1.20 19.40
C PRO A 144 -30.12 0.32 19.92
N ALA A 145 -29.47 0.75 21.00
CA ALA A 145 -28.31 0.07 21.58
C ALA A 145 -28.66 -1.38 21.98
N ALA A 146 -28.29 -2.33 21.13
CA ALA A 146 -28.36 -3.75 21.46
C ALA A 146 -27.26 -4.08 22.47
N ALA A 147 -27.59 -4.88 23.49
CA ALA A 147 -26.61 -5.39 24.42
C ALA A 147 -25.53 -6.18 23.65
N PRO A 148 -24.24 -6.04 24.01
CA PRO A 148 -23.18 -6.79 23.35
C PRO A 148 -23.48 -8.28 23.50
N ARG A 149 -23.63 -8.98 22.37
CA ARG A 149 -23.64 -10.44 22.37
C ARG A 149 -22.26 -10.86 22.86
N ALA A 150 -22.19 -11.46 24.04
CA ALA A 150 -20.98 -12.13 24.49
C ALA A 150 -20.69 -13.26 23.50
N LEU A 151 -19.65 -13.08 22.69
CA LEU A 151 -19.12 -14.17 21.88
C LEU A 151 -18.54 -15.20 22.86
N VAL A 152 -18.98 -16.45 22.72
CA VAL A 152 -18.41 -17.55 23.51
C VAL A 152 -16.98 -17.70 23.02
N ALA A 153 -16.00 -17.51 23.91
CA ALA A 153 -14.60 -17.73 23.58
C ALA A 153 -14.44 -19.12 22.96
N SER A 154 -14.00 -19.15 21.71
CA SER A 154 -13.79 -20.41 21.01
C SER A 154 -12.39 -20.93 21.38
N ALA A 155 -12.25 -22.23 21.55
CA ALA A 155 -10.90 -22.77 21.73
C ALA A 155 -10.10 -22.57 20.44
N PRO A 156 -8.77 -22.37 20.51
CA PRO A 156 -7.94 -22.40 19.31
C PRO A 156 -8.22 -23.65 18.49
N PRO A 157 -8.17 -23.57 17.15
CA PRO A 157 -8.29 -24.73 16.29
C PRO A 157 -7.39 -25.89 16.72
N VAL A 158 -7.90 -27.12 16.59
CA VAL A 158 -7.08 -28.31 16.80
C VAL A 158 -6.53 -28.76 15.45
N VAL A 159 -5.25 -29.14 15.40
CA VAL A 159 -4.63 -29.73 14.20
C VAL A 159 -5.48 -30.91 13.71
N GLY A 160 -5.79 -30.92 12.42
CA GLY A 160 -6.63 -31.92 11.77
C GLY A 160 -8.13 -31.58 11.76
N SER A 161 -8.59 -30.58 12.52
CA SER A 161 -9.99 -30.14 12.50
C SER A 161 -10.39 -29.56 11.13
N LEU A 162 -11.66 -29.72 10.77
CA LEU A 162 -12.24 -29.16 9.56
C LEU A 162 -13.06 -27.91 9.90
N ARG A 163 -12.94 -26.87 9.08
CA ARG A 163 -13.78 -25.66 9.12
C ARG A 163 -14.23 -25.32 7.70
N THR A 164 -15.44 -24.80 7.58
CA THR A 164 -15.98 -24.30 6.31
C THR A 164 -15.83 -22.79 6.24
N PHE A 165 -15.18 -22.30 5.18
CA PHE A 165 -14.89 -20.88 4.97
C PHE A 165 -15.66 -20.32 3.79
N ALA A 166 -16.06 -19.04 3.87
CA ALA A 166 -16.58 -18.28 2.74
C ALA A 166 -15.41 -17.49 2.13
N VAL A 167 -15.12 -17.71 0.86
CA VAL A 167 -13.95 -17.12 0.20
C VAL A 167 -14.40 -16.27 -0.97
N CYS A 168 -13.92 -15.02 -1.05
CA CYS A 168 -14.11 -14.17 -2.22
C CYS A 168 -13.56 -14.88 -3.47
N ALA A 169 -14.42 -15.07 -4.47
CA ALA A 169 -14.17 -15.90 -5.65
C ALA A 169 -14.27 -15.10 -6.96
N ALA A 170 -14.20 -13.77 -6.87
CA ALA A 170 -14.18 -12.85 -8.00
C ALA A 170 -13.35 -11.61 -7.64
N LEU A 171 -12.78 -10.94 -8.64
CA LEU A 171 -11.93 -9.75 -8.45
C LEU A 171 -12.67 -8.51 -7.93
N ASP A 172 -13.98 -8.59 -7.73
CA ASP A 172 -14.83 -7.55 -7.13
C ASP A 172 -15.49 -8.01 -5.81
N CYS A 173 -15.17 -9.22 -5.34
CA CYS A 173 -15.78 -9.90 -4.20
C CYS A 173 -17.32 -9.85 -4.17
N THR A 174 -17.98 -9.80 -5.33
CA THR A 174 -19.44 -9.95 -5.43
C THR A 174 -19.89 -11.41 -5.39
N LYS A 175 -18.95 -12.34 -5.49
CA LYS A 175 -19.17 -13.79 -5.46
C LYS A 175 -18.31 -14.44 -4.40
N PHE A 176 -18.92 -15.34 -3.64
CA PHE A 176 -18.24 -16.14 -2.62
C PHE A 176 -18.39 -17.62 -2.91
N LYS A 177 -17.36 -18.39 -2.55
CA LYS A 177 -17.38 -19.85 -2.59
C LYS A 177 -17.20 -20.39 -1.18
N ARG A 178 -18.03 -21.36 -0.81
CA ARG A 178 -17.87 -22.11 0.44
C ARG A 178 -16.86 -23.23 0.21
N VAL A 179 -15.82 -23.27 1.02
CA VAL A 179 -14.75 -24.30 0.94
C VAL A 179 -14.58 -24.99 2.28
N GLY A 180 -14.33 -26.30 2.26
CA GLY A 180 -13.94 -27.06 3.44
C GLY A 180 -12.42 -27.13 3.52
N ALA A 181 -11.84 -26.67 4.62
CA ALA A 181 -10.39 -26.68 4.83
C ALA A 181 -10.02 -27.38 6.15
N ARG A 182 -8.82 -27.94 6.18
CA ARG A 182 -8.27 -28.65 7.35
C ARG A 182 -7.18 -27.81 7.99
N ALA A 183 -7.24 -27.63 9.31
CA ALA A 183 -6.13 -27.08 10.09
C ALA A 183 -4.92 -28.02 9.96
N ARG A 184 -3.86 -27.60 9.27
CA ARG A 184 -2.68 -28.44 9.05
C ARG A 184 -1.63 -28.23 10.13
N VAL A 185 -1.48 -26.98 10.58
CA VAL A 185 -0.61 -26.60 11.70
C VAL A 185 -1.29 -25.49 12.49
N VAL A 186 -1.08 -25.48 13.80
CA VAL A 186 -1.60 -24.45 14.71
C VAL A 186 -0.46 -24.05 15.63
N GLY A 187 -0.18 -22.75 15.67
CA GLY A 187 0.88 -22.11 16.43
C GLY A 187 0.35 -21.30 17.59
N ALA A 188 1.18 -20.40 18.10
CA ALA A 188 0.81 -19.48 19.17
C ALA A 188 -0.07 -18.34 18.67
N HIS A 189 0.12 -17.92 17.41
CA HIS A 189 -0.55 -16.76 16.83
C HIS A 189 -1.20 -17.04 15.47
N VAL A 190 -0.94 -18.20 14.84
CA VAL A 190 -1.55 -18.58 13.56
C VAL A 190 -2.09 -20.01 13.53
N ALA A 191 -3.23 -20.21 12.89
CA ALA A 191 -3.68 -21.51 12.40
C ALA A 191 -3.67 -21.52 10.87
N ILE A 192 -2.85 -22.39 10.27
CA ILE A 192 -2.78 -22.52 8.81
C ILE A 192 -3.74 -23.63 8.37
N TYR A 193 -4.77 -23.22 7.63
CA TYR A 193 -5.74 -24.10 7.01
C TYR A 193 -5.41 -24.31 5.53
N ILE A 194 -5.43 -25.56 5.10
CA ILE A 194 -5.33 -25.91 3.67
C ILE A 194 -6.69 -26.44 3.23
N ASP A 195 -7.23 -25.85 2.16
CA ASP A 195 -8.43 -26.34 1.49
C ASP A 195 -8.30 -27.83 1.13
N THR A 196 -9.32 -28.61 1.45
CA THR A 196 -9.34 -30.06 1.20
C THR A 196 -9.34 -30.42 -0.28
N LEU A 197 -9.63 -29.46 -1.16
CA LEU A 197 -9.55 -29.60 -2.62
C LEU A 197 -8.25 -29.05 -3.22
N ALA A 198 -7.26 -28.69 -2.39
CA ALA A 198 -5.94 -28.29 -2.89
C ALA A 198 -5.31 -29.42 -3.75
N PRO A 199 -4.71 -29.09 -4.92
CA PRO A 199 -4.02 -30.08 -5.75
C PRO A 199 -2.89 -30.81 -5.01
N ALA A 200 -2.52 -31.99 -5.52
CA ALA A 200 -1.34 -32.70 -5.06
C ALA A 200 -0.05 -31.92 -5.38
N GLY A 201 1.02 -32.15 -4.60
CA GLY A 201 2.27 -31.39 -4.72
C GLY A 201 2.28 -30.09 -3.91
N GLY A 202 1.35 -29.94 -2.96
CA GLY A 202 1.29 -28.87 -1.96
C GLY A 202 2.46 -28.85 -0.99
N LEU A 203 2.47 -27.84 -0.11
CA LEU A 203 3.39 -27.77 1.03
C LEU A 203 3.23 -28.99 1.94
N ASP A 204 4.36 -29.60 2.29
CA ASP A 204 4.40 -30.70 3.24
C ASP A 204 4.37 -30.19 4.70
N SER A 205 4.41 -31.11 5.65
CA SER A 205 4.38 -30.78 7.08
C SER A 205 5.54 -29.89 7.49
N ALA A 206 6.74 -30.12 6.95
CA ALA A 206 7.95 -29.42 7.36
C ALA A 206 7.95 -27.96 6.89
N HIS A 207 7.50 -27.72 5.65
CA HIS A 207 7.32 -26.36 5.15
C HIS A 207 6.22 -25.61 5.92
N LEU A 208 5.09 -26.26 6.21
CA LEU A 208 4.02 -25.65 7.01
C LEU A 208 4.46 -25.34 8.45
N ASP A 209 5.25 -26.22 9.07
CA ASP A 209 5.82 -25.99 10.40
C ASP A 209 6.82 -24.82 10.39
N THR A 210 7.61 -24.69 9.33
CA THR A 210 8.54 -23.57 9.12
C THR A 210 7.77 -22.26 8.95
N LEU A 211 6.74 -22.24 8.10
CA LEU A 211 5.90 -21.06 7.89
C LEU A 211 5.19 -20.63 9.18
N ARG A 212 4.63 -21.58 9.93
CA ARG A 212 4.06 -21.32 11.27
C ARG A 212 5.11 -20.72 12.20
N GLN A 213 6.32 -21.28 12.26
CA GLN A 213 7.38 -20.78 13.13
C GLN A 213 7.80 -19.36 12.74
N VAL A 214 7.97 -19.07 11.44
CA VAL A 214 8.28 -17.72 10.95
C VAL A 214 7.18 -16.75 11.33
N PHE A 215 5.91 -17.12 11.16
CA PHE A 215 4.80 -16.26 11.56
C PHE A 215 4.79 -15.98 13.07
N ASP A 216 4.85 -17.03 13.90
CA ASP A 216 4.79 -16.91 15.37
C ASP A 216 5.97 -16.14 15.96
N THR A 217 7.18 -16.30 15.41
CA THR A 217 8.41 -15.78 16.02
C THR A 217 8.94 -14.50 15.39
N LEU A 218 8.54 -14.20 14.15
CA LEU A 218 9.00 -13.04 13.41
C LEU A 218 7.85 -12.14 12.98
N LEU A 219 6.91 -12.64 12.17
CA LEU A 219 5.94 -11.76 11.48
C LEU A 219 4.94 -11.16 12.47
N TYR A 220 4.26 -11.99 13.26
CA TYR A 220 3.23 -11.52 14.18
C TYR A 220 3.77 -10.59 15.27
N PRO A 221 4.88 -10.92 15.98
CA PRO A 221 5.44 -10.01 16.98
C PRO A 221 5.91 -8.68 16.38
N LEU A 222 6.43 -8.69 15.15
CA LEU A 222 6.93 -7.48 14.49
C LEU A 222 5.79 -6.55 14.08
N ASP A 223 4.77 -7.09 13.41
CA ASP A 223 3.62 -6.31 12.98
C ASP A 223 2.82 -5.80 14.17
N THR A 224 2.58 -6.64 15.18
CA THR A 224 1.79 -6.21 16.34
C THR A 224 2.49 -5.16 17.19
N ALA A 225 3.83 -5.20 17.26
CA ALA A 225 4.61 -4.15 17.90
C ALA A 225 4.65 -2.85 17.08
N THR A 226 4.58 -2.94 15.75
CA THR A 226 4.73 -1.77 14.86
C THR A 226 3.40 -1.08 14.58
N PHE A 227 2.34 -1.85 14.32
CA PHE A 227 1.05 -1.36 13.80
C PHE A 227 -0.11 -1.53 14.79
N GLY A 228 0.09 -2.27 15.89
CA GLY A 228 -0.92 -2.51 16.93
C GLY A 228 -1.45 -3.94 16.95
N SER A 229 -2.34 -4.25 17.90
CA SER A 229 -2.85 -5.62 18.07
C SER A 229 -3.89 -6.01 17.00
N VAL A 230 -4.06 -7.31 16.79
CA VAL A 230 -5.28 -7.86 16.16
C VAL A 230 -6.49 -7.69 17.08
N SER A 231 -7.72 -7.86 16.56
CA SER A 231 -8.96 -7.76 17.34
C SER A 231 -9.35 -9.04 18.10
N ASP A 232 -9.00 -10.22 17.58
CA ASP A 232 -9.46 -11.55 18.05
C ASP A 232 -10.99 -11.63 18.20
N LEU A 233 -11.69 -11.31 17.11
CA LEU A 233 -13.13 -11.15 17.07
C LEU A 233 -13.86 -12.48 17.31
N ASP A 234 -13.36 -13.60 16.79
CA ASP A 234 -13.92 -14.93 17.05
C ASP A 234 -13.39 -15.60 18.33
N ALA A 235 -12.56 -14.86 19.09
CA ALA A 235 -12.01 -15.24 20.39
C ALA A 235 -11.37 -16.62 20.38
N ASN A 236 -10.69 -16.96 19.28
CA ASN A 236 -10.02 -18.24 19.07
C ASN A 236 -8.51 -18.16 19.41
N GLY A 237 -7.99 -16.94 19.64
CA GLY A 237 -6.61 -16.67 20.05
C GLY A 237 -5.56 -16.72 18.94
N VAL A 238 -5.96 -16.95 17.68
CA VAL A 238 -5.06 -17.05 16.52
C VAL A 238 -5.63 -16.34 15.28
N VAL A 239 -4.74 -15.83 14.44
CA VAL A 239 -5.11 -15.45 13.08
C VAL A 239 -5.20 -16.70 12.21
N ILE A 240 -6.16 -16.75 11.29
CA ILE A 240 -6.31 -17.87 10.36
C ILE A 240 -5.69 -17.49 9.02
N ALA A 241 -4.70 -18.28 8.59
CA ALA A 241 -4.19 -18.26 7.24
C ALA A 241 -4.88 -19.37 6.43
N LEU A 242 -5.83 -19.01 5.55
CA LEU A 242 -6.48 -19.98 4.67
C LEU A 242 -5.80 -20.03 3.30
N MET A 243 -5.09 -21.13 3.03
CA MET A 243 -4.56 -21.40 1.69
C MET A 243 -5.57 -22.20 0.88
N THR A 244 -6.04 -21.66 -0.25
CA THR A 244 -7.12 -22.27 -1.04
C THR A 244 -6.95 -22.12 -2.56
N PRO A 245 -7.33 -23.14 -3.36
CA PRO A 245 -7.45 -23.05 -4.81
C PRO A 245 -8.32 -21.91 -5.32
N VAL A 246 -9.23 -21.39 -4.50
CA VAL A 246 -10.10 -20.27 -4.89
C VAL A 246 -9.27 -19.01 -5.17
N VAL A 247 -8.22 -18.77 -4.40
CA VAL A 247 -7.31 -17.63 -4.60
C VAL A 247 -6.53 -17.81 -5.92
N ASN A 248 -5.98 -19.01 -6.18
CA ASN A 248 -5.32 -19.31 -7.45
C ASN A 248 -6.24 -19.05 -8.66
N ALA A 249 -7.52 -19.40 -8.52
CA ALA A 249 -8.52 -19.31 -9.58
C ALA A 249 -9.13 -17.90 -9.76
N LEU A 250 -8.74 -16.90 -8.95
CA LEU A 250 -9.17 -15.51 -9.15
C LEU A 250 -8.70 -14.94 -10.50
N VAL A 251 -7.57 -15.45 -11.01
CA VAL A 251 -7.05 -15.10 -12.34
C VAL A 251 -7.05 -16.31 -13.24
N THR A 252 -7.43 -16.10 -14.51
CA THR A 252 -7.28 -17.13 -15.54
C THR A 252 -5.80 -17.39 -15.83
N LYS A 253 -5.47 -18.58 -16.34
CA LYS A 253 -4.11 -18.94 -16.77
C LYS A 253 -3.51 -17.93 -17.75
N THR A 254 -4.32 -17.41 -18.67
CA THR A 254 -3.91 -16.37 -19.63
C THR A 254 -3.60 -15.06 -18.92
N ALA A 255 -4.45 -14.62 -18.00
CA ALA A 255 -4.25 -13.39 -17.23
C ALA A 255 -3.01 -13.51 -16.32
N CYS A 256 -2.77 -14.67 -15.70
CA CYS A 256 -1.57 -14.85 -14.90
C CYS A 256 -0.27 -14.59 -15.68
N GLY A 257 -0.20 -15.07 -16.93
CA GLY A 257 0.97 -14.85 -17.79
C GLY A 257 1.15 -13.43 -18.31
N SER A 258 0.11 -12.58 -18.28
CA SER A 258 0.14 -11.23 -18.85
C SER A 258 0.05 -10.09 -17.83
N SER A 259 -0.66 -10.30 -16.73
CA SER A 259 -0.97 -9.27 -15.74
C SER A 259 -0.83 -9.75 -14.28
N GLY A 260 -0.33 -10.97 -14.08
CA GLY A 260 -0.03 -11.53 -12.76
C GLY A 260 -1.15 -12.29 -12.09
N PHE A 261 -0.87 -12.70 -10.85
CA PHE A 261 -1.77 -13.42 -9.97
C PHE A 261 -1.93 -12.70 -8.64
N ILE A 262 -2.91 -13.14 -7.85
CA ILE A 262 -3.14 -12.68 -6.48
C ILE A 262 -2.47 -13.70 -5.56
N ALA A 263 -1.45 -13.29 -4.82
CA ALA A 263 -0.72 -14.18 -3.91
C ALA A 263 -1.49 -14.44 -2.60
N GLY A 264 -2.27 -13.46 -2.17
CA GLY A 264 -3.12 -13.50 -1.00
C GLY A 264 -3.94 -12.23 -0.89
N PHE A 265 -4.80 -12.19 0.14
CA PHE A 265 -5.53 -10.98 0.50
C PHE A 265 -6.11 -11.07 1.91
N PHE A 266 -6.29 -9.93 2.56
CA PHE A 266 -7.23 -9.72 3.65
C PHE A 266 -8.58 -9.21 3.12
N PHE A 267 -9.70 -9.74 3.64
CA PHE A 267 -11.04 -9.26 3.30
C PHE A 267 -11.70 -8.55 4.51
N PRO A 268 -11.91 -7.22 4.46
CA PRO A 268 -12.46 -6.47 5.60
C PRO A 268 -13.83 -6.95 6.09
N GLY A 269 -14.65 -7.56 5.22
CA GLY A 269 -15.96 -8.09 5.61
C GLY A 269 -15.89 -9.30 6.55
N ASP A 270 -14.73 -9.95 6.70
CA ASP A 270 -14.54 -11.00 7.71
C ASP A 270 -14.54 -10.44 9.14
N LEU A 271 -14.23 -9.14 9.33
CA LEU A 271 -14.27 -8.47 10.64
C LEU A 271 -15.60 -7.76 10.94
N ASP A 272 -16.64 -8.02 10.14
CA ASP A 272 -17.99 -7.50 10.36
C ASP A 272 -18.93 -8.61 10.85
N LEU A 273 -19.22 -8.62 12.16
CA LEU A 273 -20.17 -9.56 12.78
C LEU A 273 -21.62 -9.45 12.27
N SER A 274 -21.95 -8.37 11.56
CA SER A 274 -23.28 -8.18 10.96
C SER A 274 -23.37 -8.69 9.52
N ALA A 275 -22.24 -9.00 8.88
CA ALA A 275 -22.20 -9.52 7.53
C ALA A 275 -22.83 -10.93 7.44
N SER A 276 -23.35 -11.27 6.26
CA SER A 276 -23.90 -12.62 6.01
C SER A 276 -22.80 -13.69 6.18
N PRO A 277 -23.07 -14.82 6.88
CA PRO A 277 -22.16 -15.96 6.94
C PRO A 277 -21.84 -16.60 5.56
N ASP A 278 -22.61 -16.28 4.52
CA ASP A 278 -22.34 -16.73 3.15
C ASP A 278 -21.18 -15.96 2.50
N SER A 279 -20.82 -14.80 3.03
CA SER A 279 -19.82 -13.88 2.51
C SER A 279 -18.82 -13.40 3.56
N SER A 280 -18.82 -13.99 4.75
CA SER A 280 -17.95 -13.61 5.87
C SER A 280 -17.68 -14.81 6.77
N ASN A 281 -16.52 -14.80 7.41
CA ASN A 281 -16.07 -15.80 8.37
C ASN A 281 -16.08 -15.30 9.81
N HIS A 282 -16.47 -14.03 10.03
CA HIS A 282 -16.64 -13.41 11.36
C HIS A 282 -15.40 -13.55 12.26
N GLY A 283 -14.20 -13.37 11.71
CA GLY A 283 -12.94 -13.50 12.44
C GLY A 283 -11.73 -13.09 11.62
N GLU A 284 -10.56 -13.12 12.26
CA GLU A 284 -9.26 -12.76 11.69
C GLU A 284 -8.81 -13.81 10.67
N VAL A 285 -9.24 -13.66 9.42
CA VAL A 285 -8.85 -14.53 8.30
C VAL A 285 -8.15 -13.73 7.22
N PHE A 286 -7.00 -14.21 6.75
CA PHE A 286 -6.44 -13.83 5.46
C PHE A 286 -6.24 -15.06 4.59
N TYR A 287 -6.18 -14.83 3.28
CA TYR A 287 -6.21 -15.87 2.26
C TYR A 287 -4.90 -15.90 1.50
N SER A 288 -4.50 -17.08 1.01
CA SER A 288 -3.34 -17.22 0.12
C SER A 288 -3.55 -18.35 -0.88
N ILE A 289 -2.74 -18.36 -1.94
CA ILE A 289 -2.70 -19.44 -2.90
C ILE A 289 -2.25 -20.76 -2.28
N VAL A 290 -2.58 -21.87 -2.93
CA VAL A 290 -1.92 -23.17 -2.72
C VAL A 290 -0.91 -23.44 -3.84
N ALA A 291 0.00 -24.39 -3.62
CA ALA A 291 0.84 -24.87 -4.71
C ALA A 291 0.01 -25.70 -5.69
N ASP A 292 0.29 -25.48 -6.98
CA ASP A 292 -0.33 -26.16 -8.12
C ASP A 292 0.72 -26.29 -9.22
N PRO A 293 1.72 -27.17 -9.05
CA PRO A 293 2.86 -27.26 -9.97
C PRO A 293 2.48 -27.70 -11.38
N THR A 294 1.29 -28.28 -11.56
CA THR A 294 0.77 -28.74 -12.86
C THR A 294 -0.18 -27.73 -13.52
N ALA A 295 -0.38 -26.55 -12.92
CA ALA A 295 -1.16 -25.44 -13.48
C ALA A 295 -2.59 -25.84 -13.88
N THR A 296 -3.29 -26.50 -12.95
CA THR A 296 -4.67 -26.96 -13.09
C THR A 296 -5.70 -25.88 -12.71
N LEU A 297 -5.31 -24.93 -11.86
CA LEU A 297 -6.15 -23.84 -11.35
C LEU A 297 -5.93 -22.55 -12.17
N SER A 298 -4.68 -22.21 -12.45
CA SER A 298 -4.28 -21.02 -13.22
C SER A 298 -2.89 -21.23 -13.85
N CYS A 299 -1.92 -20.35 -13.62
CA CYS A 299 -0.51 -20.60 -13.84
C CYS A 299 0.07 -21.56 -12.79
N ALA A 300 1.22 -22.16 -13.11
CA ALA A 300 1.89 -23.08 -12.18
C ALA A 300 2.47 -22.29 -11.02
N HIS A 301 2.27 -22.78 -9.79
CA HIS A 301 3.02 -22.36 -8.63
C HIS A 301 3.60 -23.60 -7.96
N THR A 302 4.93 -23.68 -7.87
CA THR A 302 5.58 -24.83 -7.21
C THR A 302 5.48 -24.71 -5.70
N SER A 303 5.66 -25.81 -4.97
CA SER A 303 5.71 -25.75 -3.50
C SER A 303 6.83 -24.84 -3.01
N GLY A 304 8.01 -24.87 -3.63
CA GLY A 304 9.12 -23.97 -3.27
C GLY A 304 8.83 -22.49 -3.57
N GLU A 305 8.10 -22.20 -4.65
CA GLU A 305 7.65 -20.83 -4.93
C GLU A 305 6.67 -20.34 -3.88
N VAL A 306 5.64 -21.14 -3.55
CA VAL A 306 4.66 -20.80 -2.52
C VAL A 306 5.35 -20.62 -1.16
N ASP A 307 6.30 -21.49 -0.82
CA ASP A 307 7.09 -21.39 0.42
C ASP A 307 7.91 -20.09 0.48
N SER A 308 8.45 -19.64 -0.65
CA SER A 308 9.23 -18.40 -0.72
C SER A 308 8.40 -17.11 -0.62
N ILE A 309 7.18 -17.10 -1.17
CA ILE A 309 6.34 -15.89 -1.21
C ILE A 309 5.41 -15.77 0.01
N ALA A 310 4.97 -16.90 0.58
CA ALA A 310 3.96 -16.90 1.64
C ALA A 310 4.34 -16.05 2.87
N PRO A 311 5.60 -16.05 3.37
CA PRO A 311 5.96 -15.20 4.50
C PRO A 311 5.80 -13.70 4.23
N GLY A 312 6.14 -13.23 3.02
CA GLY A 312 5.96 -11.83 2.60
C GLY A 312 4.48 -11.48 2.47
N THR A 313 3.69 -12.35 1.83
CA THR A 313 2.23 -12.19 1.74
C THR A 313 1.59 -12.15 3.13
N PHE A 314 1.98 -13.04 4.05
CA PHE A 314 1.33 -13.15 5.35
C PHE A 314 1.54 -11.91 6.21
N VAL A 315 2.74 -11.32 6.20
CA VAL A 315 3.01 -10.07 6.92
C VAL A 315 2.33 -8.86 6.26
N HIS A 316 2.21 -8.86 4.94
CA HIS A 316 1.42 -7.86 4.22
C HIS A 316 -0.06 -7.90 4.63
N GLU A 317 -0.70 -9.06 4.52
CA GLU A 317 -2.14 -9.18 4.84
C GLU A 317 -2.44 -9.01 6.34
N LEU A 318 -1.50 -9.41 7.21
CA LEU A 318 -1.61 -9.17 8.64
C LEU A 318 -1.59 -7.66 8.95
N GLN A 319 -0.74 -6.89 8.27
CA GLN A 319 -0.73 -5.44 8.43
C GLN A 319 -2.08 -4.82 8.05
N HIS A 320 -2.64 -5.17 6.89
CA HIS A 320 -3.97 -4.70 6.47
C HIS A 320 -5.06 -5.06 7.50
N MET A 321 -5.03 -6.28 8.02
CA MET A 321 -5.96 -6.75 9.05
C MET A 321 -5.83 -5.94 10.35
N ILE A 322 -4.61 -5.75 10.84
CA ILE A 322 -4.34 -4.94 12.05
C ILE A 322 -4.82 -3.51 11.81
N ASN A 323 -4.49 -2.90 10.68
CA ASN A 323 -4.85 -1.54 10.35
C ASN A 323 -6.38 -1.35 10.37
N TYR A 324 -7.11 -2.22 9.66
CA TYR A 324 -8.56 -2.18 9.62
C TYR A 324 -9.18 -2.43 11.00
N ALA A 325 -8.69 -3.43 11.75
CA ALA A 325 -9.16 -3.71 13.11
C ALA A 325 -8.96 -2.52 14.05
N GLN A 326 -7.77 -1.93 14.03
CA GLN A 326 -7.40 -0.77 14.84
C GLN A 326 -8.29 0.44 14.52
N HIS A 327 -8.51 0.76 13.24
CA HIS A 327 -9.27 1.94 12.83
C HIS A 327 -10.79 1.74 12.96
N VAL A 328 -11.32 0.64 12.42
CA VAL A 328 -12.76 0.43 12.25
C VAL A 328 -13.36 -0.38 13.39
N VAL A 329 -12.77 -1.52 13.74
CA VAL A 329 -13.37 -2.44 14.71
C VAL A 329 -13.23 -1.91 16.14
N LEU A 330 -12.00 -1.54 16.53
CA LEU A 330 -11.67 -1.16 17.91
C LEU A 330 -11.99 0.31 18.22
N ARG A 331 -11.80 1.21 17.23
CA ARG A 331 -12.01 2.66 17.41
C ARG A 331 -13.29 3.20 16.79
N ALA A 332 -14.05 2.38 16.04
CA ALA A 332 -15.26 2.81 15.32
C ALA A 332 -15.03 4.05 14.43
N GLY A 333 -13.83 4.18 13.87
CA GLY A 333 -13.44 5.26 12.97
C GLY A 333 -13.59 4.89 11.50
N SER A 334 -13.11 5.79 10.64
CA SER A 334 -12.88 5.48 9.23
C SER A 334 -11.64 4.60 9.10
N PRO A 335 -11.60 3.65 8.14
CA PRO A 335 -10.37 2.94 7.81
C PRO A 335 -9.30 3.94 7.34
N GLU A 336 -8.05 3.51 7.41
CA GLU A 336 -6.89 4.28 6.97
C GLU A 336 -6.99 4.69 5.50
N ASP A 337 -6.32 5.79 5.15
CA ASP A 337 -6.19 6.20 3.76
C ASP A 337 -5.51 5.10 2.94
N GLY A 338 -6.12 4.67 1.84
CA GLY A 338 -5.72 3.45 1.14
C GLY A 338 -4.27 3.47 0.62
N TRP A 339 -3.74 4.64 0.27
CA TRP A 339 -2.34 4.78 -0.13
C TRP A 339 -1.38 4.55 1.05
N LEU A 340 -1.76 5.00 2.25
CA LEU A 340 -0.98 4.85 3.47
C LEU A 340 -1.09 3.42 3.99
N ASP A 341 -2.29 2.83 3.94
CA ASP A 341 -2.52 1.42 4.28
C ASP A 341 -1.63 0.49 3.44
N GLU A 342 -1.64 0.63 2.10
CA GLU A 342 -0.74 -0.12 1.21
C GLU A 342 0.74 0.18 1.51
N GLY A 343 1.10 1.46 1.71
CA GLY A 343 2.47 1.85 2.04
C GLY A 343 2.98 1.22 3.34
N LEU A 344 2.12 1.08 4.35
CA LEU A 344 2.43 0.44 5.63
C LEU A 344 2.54 -1.07 5.46
N SER A 345 1.67 -1.70 4.66
CA SER A 345 1.78 -3.13 4.31
C SER A 345 3.08 -3.46 3.57
N LYS A 346 3.50 -2.61 2.62
CA LYS A 346 4.80 -2.73 1.94
C LYS A 346 5.97 -2.52 2.90
N TYR A 347 5.80 -1.61 3.86
CA TYR A 347 6.81 -1.41 4.90
C TYR A 347 6.89 -2.62 5.85
N ALA A 348 5.77 -3.27 6.17
CA ALA A 348 5.70 -4.51 6.95
C ALA A 348 6.55 -5.63 6.32
N GLU A 349 6.43 -5.81 5.00
CA GLU A 349 7.29 -6.73 4.23
C GLU A 349 8.78 -6.38 4.43
N GLU A 350 9.16 -5.11 4.26
CA GLU A 350 10.57 -4.70 4.36
C GLU A 350 11.13 -4.89 5.77
N ILE A 351 10.41 -4.49 6.82
CA ILE A 351 10.89 -4.61 8.21
C ILE A 351 11.05 -6.08 8.61
N ALA A 352 10.19 -6.98 8.12
CA ALA A 352 10.35 -8.41 8.29
C ALA A 352 11.62 -8.90 7.59
N GLY A 353 11.82 -8.49 6.34
CA GLY A 353 13.04 -8.78 5.59
C GLY A 353 14.32 -8.31 6.29
N ARG A 354 14.32 -7.11 6.89
CA ARG A 354 15.50 -6.52 7.55
C ARG A 354 16.04 -7.37 8.70
N LYS A 355 15.22 -8.25 9.31
CA LYS A 355 15.69 -9.18 10.35
C LYS A 355 16.71 -10.18 9.82
N TYR A 356 16.64 -10.54 8.53
CA TYR A 356 17.62 -11.43 7.89
C TYR A 356 18.96 -10.74 7.62
N LEU A 357 18.98 -9.41 7.44
CA LEU A 357 20.22 -8.64 7.35
C LEU A 357 20.97 -8.52 8.68
N ALA A 358 20.25 -8.67 9.80
CA ALA A 358 20.83 -8.63 11.14
C ALA A 358 21.48 -9.96 11.57
N LEU A 359 21.35 -11.02 10.77
CA LEU A 359 22.00 -12.31 11.03
C LEU A 359 23.52 -12.22 10.81
N THR A 360 24.26 -13.19 11.37
CA THR A 360 25.72 -13.29 11.20
C THR A 360 26.07 -14.69 10.68
N PRO A 361 26.42 -14.87 9.40
CA PRO A 361 26.47 -13.84 8.35
C PRO A 361 25.06 -13.35 7.94
N PRO A 362 24.93 -12.14 7.34
CA PRO A 362 23.66 -11.65 6.82
C PRO A 362 23.09 -12.55 5.71
N ASP A 363 21.78 -12.77 5.75
CA ASP A 363 21.05 -13.46 4.67
C ASP A 363 20.41 -12.45 3.72
N ASN A 364 21.20 -12.00 2.75
CA ASN A 364 20.77 -11.06 1.72
C ASN A 364 19.73 -11.66 0.76
N GLY A 365 19.75 -12.99 0.58
CA GLY A 365 18.82 -13.68 -0.31
C GLY A 365 17.40 -13.60 0.22
N THR A 366 17.22 -13.96 1.49
CA THR A 366 15.91 -13.88 2.14
C THR A 366 15.46 -12.43 2.29
N PHE A 367 16.33 -11.48 2.65
CA PHE A 367 15.95 -10.05 2.64
C PHE A 367 15.40 -9.60 1.27
N SER A 368 16.05 -10.03 0.18
CA SER A 368 15.62 -9.65 -1.17
C SER A 368 14.23 -10.19 -1.51
N LEU A 369 13.87 -11.40 -1.04
CA LEU A 369 12.53 -11.96 -1.27
C LEU A 369 11.41 -11.07 -0.69
N TYR A 370 11.66 -10.40 0.43
CA TYR A 370 10.71 -9.46 1.04
C TYR A 370 10.72 -8.07 0.39
N ALA A 371 11.90 -7.53 0.09
CA ALA A 371 12.03 -6.12 -0.28
C ALA A 371 12.03 -5.85 -1.79
N PHE A 372 12.27 -6.87 -2.64
CA PHE A 372 12.55 -6.64 -4.06
C PHE A 372 11.41 -5.93 -4.79
N ASN A 373 10.16 -6.35 -4.59
CA ASN A 373 9.01 -5.72 -5.26
C ASN A 373 8.86 -4.25 -4.86
N ASN A 374 9.12 -3.92 -3.61
CA ASN A 374 8.97 -2.57 -3.06
C ASN A 374 10.06 -1.65 -3.61
N VAL A 375 11.29 -2.18 -3.73
CA VAL A 375 12.40 -1.50 -4.39
C VAL A 375 12.13 -1.29 -5.88
N ASP A 376 11.67 -2.31 -6.61
CA ASP A 376 11.32 -2.23 -8.04
C ASP A 376 10.23 -1.17 -8.30
N ASP A 377 9.21 -1.12 -7.44
CA ASP A 377 8.13 -0.13 -7.52
C ASP A 377 8.61 1.29 -7.21
N ALA A 378 9.47 1.44 -6.21
CA ALA A 378 10.12 2.71 -5.91
C ALA A 378 11.01 3.18 -7.06
N TYR A 379 11.70 2.27 -7.76
CA TYR A 379 12.47 2.63 -8.96
C TYR A 379 11.56 3.13 -10.09
N LYS A 380 10.38 2.53 -10.29
CA LYS A 380 9.40 3.03 -11.27
C LYS A 380 8.91 4.43 -10.91
N TYR A 381 8.65 4.68 -9.63
CA TYR A 381 8.30 6.00 -9.13
C TYR A 381 9.42 7.01 -9.40
N LEU A 382 10.63 6.74 -8.91
CA LEU A 382 11.78 7.65 -9.01
C LEU A 382 12.20 7.88 -10.47
N GLY A 383 11.97 6.90 -11.35
CA GLY A 383 12.20 7.03 -12.78
C GLY A 383 11.23 7.96 -13.50
N ALA A 384 10.04 8.23 -12.94
CA ALA A 384 8.99 9.04 -13.56
C ALA A 384 8.09 9.78 -12.55
N THR A 385 8.67 10.48 -11.58
CA THR A 385 7.93 11.14 -10.48
C THR A 385 6.89 12.17 -10.95
N GLY A 386 7.05 12.74 -12.14
CA GLY A 386 6.05 13.63 -12.75
C GLY A 386 4.83 12.92 -13.34
N ALA A 387 4.87 11.59 -13.50
CA ALA A 387 3.79 10.77 -14.04
C ALA A 387 3.05 9.97 -12.95
N SER A 388 3.63 9.87 -11.75
CA SER A 388 3.07 9.14 -10.61
C SER A 388 3.05 10.05 -9.38
N PRO A 389 1.88 10.54 -8.94
CA PRO A 389 1.78 11.35 -7.73
C PRO A 389 2.02 10.52 -6.45
N LEU A 390 2.43 11.18 -5.36
CA LEU A 390 2.52 10.53 -4.04
C LEU A 390 1.12 10.26 -3.45
N LEU A 391 0.20 11.22 -3.62
CA LEU A 391 -1.21 10.99 -3.33
C LEU A 391 -1.77 10.13 -4.46
N ILE A 392 -2.24 8.95 -4.12
CA ILE A 392 -2.85 7.99 -5.05
C ILE A 392 -4.36 8.19 -5.05
N GLU A 393 -5.03 8.00 -6.19
CA GLU A 393 -6.49 7.91 -6.19
C GLU A 393 -6.84 6.74 -5.28
N PHE A 394 -7.77 6.98 -4.35
CA PHE A 394 -8.23 5.98 -3.41
C PHE A 394 -8.33 4.62 -4.10
N ASP A 395 -7.42 3.72 -3.76
CA ASP A 395 -7.47 2.32 -4.14
C ASP A 395 -7.40 2.00 -5.64
N GLN A 396 -6.76 2.85 -6.45
CA GLN A 396 -6.53 2.57 -7.88
C GLN A 396 -5.08 2.86 -8.31
N GLY A 397 -4.14 2.76 -7.37
CA GLY A 397 -2.74 3.06 -7.63
C GLY A 397 -2.08 2.17 -8.69
N THR A 398 -1.23 2.77 -9.48
CA THR A 398 -0.19 2.10 -10.25
C THR A 398 0.91 1.59 -9.32
N LEU A 399 1.73 0.65 -9.81
CA LEU A 399 2.88 0.16 -9.06
C LEU A 399 3.88 1.26 -8.69
N ALA A 400 4.08 2.25 -9.56
CA ALA A 400 4.93 3.39 -9.23
C ALA A 400 4.35 4.18 -8.05
N GLU A 401 3.04 4.41 -8.02
CA GLU A 401 2.39 5.07 -6.90
C GLU A 401 2.50 4.24 -5.60
N VAL A 402 2.36 2.91 -5.66
CA VAL A 402 2.64 2.02 -4.51
C VAL A 402 4.09 2.16 -4.01
N GLY A 403 5.05 2.25 -4.93
CA GLY A 403 6.45 2.51 -4.59
C GLY A 403 6.65 3.87 -3.90
N ALA A 404 5.88 4.88 -4.29
CA ALA A 404 5.87 6.18 -3.63
C ALA A 404 5.35 6.10 -2.19
N SER A 405 4.23 5.39 -1.98
CA SER A 405 3.68 5.12 -0.64
C SER A 405 4.68 4.42 0.27
N TRP A 406 5.37 3.40 -0.23
CA TRP A 406 6.40 2.69 0.54
C TRP A 406 7.60 3.59 0.88
N LEU A 407 8.07 4.42 -0.06
CA LEU A 407 9.14 5.38 0.24
C LEU A 407 8.74 6.37 1.33
N PHE A 408 7.47 6.79 1.36
CA PHE A 408 6.95 7.69 2.39
C PHE A 408 6.86 7.03 3.76
N THR A 409 6.45 5.77 3.86
CA THR A 409 6.39 5.08 5.16
C THR A 409 7.77 4.66 5.68
N ARG A 410 8.74 4.53 4.77
CA ARG A 410 10.12 4.14 5.08
C ARG A 410 10.97 5.26 5.69
N TYR A 411 10.71 6.53 5.34
CA TYR A 411 11.53 7.70 5.71
C TYR A 411 10.68 8.82 6.31
#